data_AF-A0A0P9EAH4-F1
#
_entry.id   AF-A0A0P9EAH4-F1
#
_cell.length_a   1.000
_cell.length_b   1.000
_cell.length_c   1.000
_cell.angle_alpha   90.00
_cell.angle_beta   90.00
_cell.angle_gamma   90.00
#
_symmetry.space_group_name_H-M   'P 1'
#
loop_
_entity.id
_entity.type
_entity.pdbx_description
1 polymer ?
#
loop_
_entity_poly.entity_id
_entity_poly.type
_entity_poly.pdbx_seq_one_letter_code
_entity_poly.pdbx_strand_id
1 'polypeptide(L)'
;MTTLLSATAFHLALLSGIPPVGYLTLADRMMLSIYTIFLYNLSASVYIMRLVDAKKTEEAKKFNKKALKILPILIIILVIAQLIF
;
A
#
# COMPACT_ATOMS: atom_id res chain seq x y z
N MET A 1 -8.90 1.30 6.69
CA MET A 1 -8.65 -0.03 7.26
C MET A 1 -9.47 -1.11 6.55
N THR A 2 -10.77 -0.89 6.33
CA THR A 2 -11.67 -1.82 5.61
C THR A 2 -11.17 -2.20 4.21
N THR A 3 -10.60 -1.25 3.46
CA THR A 3 -10.04 -1.50 2.12
C THR A 3 -8.91 -2.53 2.11
N LEU A 4 -8.04 -2.54 3.12
CA LEU A 4 -6.96 -3.53 3.24
C LEU A 4 -7.54 -4.94 3.48
N LEU A 5 -8.53 -5.04 4.36
CA LEU A 5 -9.21 -6.29 4.67
C LEU A 5 -9.97 -6.85 3.45
N SER A 6 -10.64 -5.98 2.68
CA SER A 6 -11.31 -6.38 1.44
C SER A 6 -10.30 -6.87 0.39
N ALA A 7 -9.15 -6.21 0.26
CA ALA A 7 -8.11 -6.61 -0.67
C ALA A 7 -7.43 -7.94 -0.30
N THR A 8 -7.19 -8.20 0.99
CA THR A 8 -6.67 -9.49 1.44
C THR A 8 -7.66 -10.62 1.21
N ALA A 9 -8.95 -10.41 1.50
CA ALA A 9 -10.00 -11.38 1.22
C ALA A 9 -10.11 -11.68 -0.28
N PHE A 10 -10.02 -10.67 -1.14
CA PHE A 10 -10.03 -10.83 -2.59
C PHE A 10 -8.82 -11.62 -3.11
N HIS A 11 -7.62 -11.33 -2.60
CA HIS A 11 -6.42 -12.09 -2.96
C HIS A 11 -6.52 -13.56 -2.55
N LEU A 12 -7.02 -13.84 -1.35
CA LEU A 12 -7.25 -15.21 -0.87
C LEU A 12 -8.27 -15.95 -1.76
N ALA A 13 -9.33 -15.28 -2.18
CA ALA A 13 -10.30 -15.84 -3.12
C ALA A 13 -9.66 -16.15 -4.49
N LEU A 14 -8.77 -15.29 -4.99
CA LEU A 14 -8.04 -15.54 -6.23
C LEU A 14 -7.09 -16.75 -6.13
N LEU A 15 -6.35 -16.86 -5.03
CA LEU A 15 -5.44 -17.99 -4.77
C LEU A 15 -6.18 -19.34 -4.69
N SER A 16 -7.43 -19.35 -4.22
CA SER A 16 -8.19 -20.60 -4.07
C SER A 16 -8.47 -21.34 -5.38
N GLY A 17 -8.35 -20.65 -6.53
CA GLY A 17 -8.53 -21.24 -7.86
C GLY A 17 -7.24 -21.55 -8.61
N ILE A 18 -6.06 -21.23 -8.07
CA ILE A 18 -4.77 -21.33 -8.77
C ILE A 18 -3.87 -22.32 -8.03
N PRO A 19 -3.35 -23.38 -8.68
CA PRO A 19 -2.42 -24.30 -8.03
C PRO A 19 -1.14 -23.57 -7.60
N PRO A 20 -0.58 -23.88 -6.42
CA PRO A 20 0.60 -23.19 -5.92
C PRO A 20 1.80 -23.48 -6.83
N VAL A 21 2.36 -22.43 -7.42
CA VAL A 21 3.55 -22.49 -8.27
C VAL A 21 4.78 -22.00 -7.50
N GLY A 22 5.97 -22.54 -7.80
CA GLY A 22 7.22 -22.21 -7.11
C GLY A 22 7.85 -20.86 -7.52
N TYR A 23 7.18 -20.08 -8.37
CA TYR A 23 7.61 -18.76 -8.83
C TYR A 23 6.49 -17.74 -8.65
N LEU A 24 6.85 -16.46 -8.57
CA LEU A 24 5.89 -15.37 -8.42
C LEU A 24 5.14 -15.14 -9.74
N THR A 25 3.82 -15.32 -9.76
CA THR A 25 3.00 -14.96 -10.92
C THR A 25 2.89 -13.44 -11.04
N LEU A 26 2.47 -12.96 -12.22
CA LEU A 26 2.20 -11.52 -12.41
C LEU A 26 1.15 -11.01 -11.40
N ALA A 27 0.13 -11.81 -11.08
CA ALA A 27 -0.87 -11.49 -10.08
C ALA A 27 -0.28 -11.38 -8.66
N ASP A 28 0.62 -12.29 -8.28
CA ASP A 28 1.27 -12.25 -6.96
C ASP A 28 2.15 -11.01 -6.81
N ARG A 29 2.90 -10.66 -7.87
CA ARG A 29 3.72 -9.43 -7.90
C ARG A 29 2.86 -8.18 -7.82
N MET A 30 1.70 -8.18 -8.49
CA MET A 30 0.72 -7.10 -8.38
C MET A 30 0.18 -6.95 -6.96
N MET A 31 -0.16 -8.05 -6.31
CA MET A 31 -0.66 -8.03 -4.94
C MET A 31 0.39 -7.56 -3.94
N LEU A 32 1.66 -7.94 -4.09
CA LEU A 32 2.75 -7.42 -3.27
C LEU A 32 2.90 -5.89 -3.41
N SER A 33 2.79 -5.34 -4.62
CA SER A 33 2.79 -3.89 -4.84
C SER A 33 1.61 -3.21 -4.13
N ILE A 34 0.41 -3.79 -4.23
CA ILE A 34 -0.80 -3.27 -3.58
C ILE A 34 -0.65 -3.28 -2.05
N TYR A 35 -0.13 -4.37 -1.47
CA TYR A 35 0.13 -4.43 -0.04
C TYR A 35 1.17 -3.42 0.42
N THR A 36 2.20 -3.17 -0.38
CA THR A 36 3.21 -2.13 -0.09
C THR A 36 2.56 -0.74 -0.03
N ILE A 37 1.65 -0.43 -0.96
CA ILE A 37 0.91 0.84 -0.97
C ILE A 37 0.01 0.96 0.26
N PHE A 38 -0.68 -0.11 0.64
CA PHE A 38 -1.53 -0.08 1.83
C PHE A 38 -0.74 0.03 3.12
N LEU A 39 0.41 -0.64 3.22
CA LEU A 39 1.29 -0.52 4.37
C LEU A 39 1.78 0.92 4.54
N TYR A 40 2.17 1.56 3.44
CA TYR A 40 2.54 2.98 3.43
C TYR A 40 1.39 3.88 3.89
N ASN A 41 0.18 3.69 3.34
CA ASN A 41 -0.99 4.48 3.73
C ASN A 41 -1.35 4.29 5.21
N LEU A 42 -1.31 3.05 5.70
CA LEU A 42 -1.58 2.74 7.11
C LEU A 42 -0.56 3.43 8.02
N SER A 43 0.73 3.30 7.70
CA SER A 43 1.82 3.89 8.48
C SER A 43 1.72 5.42 8.50
N ALA A 44 1.47 6.04 7.34
CA ALA A 44 1.27 7.48 7.24
C ALA A 44 0.05 7.94 8.04
N SER A 45 -1.07 7.21 7.95
CA SER A 45 -2.30 7.53 8.69
C SER A 45 -2.10 7.46 10.20
N VAL A 46 -1.45 6.39 10.70
CA VAL A 46 -1.14 6.23 12.14
C VAL A 46 -0.20 7.35 12.62
N TYR A 47 0.81 7.71 11.81
CA TYR A 47 1.75 8.77 12.16
C TYR A 47 1.06 10.15 12.21
N ILE A 48 0.20 10.46 11.23
CA ILE A 48 -0.59 11.69 11.21
C ILE A 48 -1.53 11.73 12.43
N MET A 49 -2.20 10.63 12.75
CA MET A 49 -3.11 10.53 13.89
C MET A 49 -2.36 10.83 15.20
N ARG A 50 -1.15 10.24 15.37
CA ARG A 50 -0.30 10.50 16.54
C ARG A 50 0.17 11.96 16.64
N LEU A 51 0.44 12.64 15.52
CA LEU A 51 0.79 14.06 15.52
C LEU A 51 -0.41 14.96 15.86
N VAL A 52 -1.60 14.60 15.39
CA VAL A 52 -2.85 15.29 15.73
C VAL A 52 -3.15 15.14 17.22
N ASP A 53 -3.01 13.94 17.78
CA ASP A 53 -3.18 13.68 19.22
C ASP A 53 -2.17 14.45 20.07
N ALA A 54 -0.93 14.63 19.57
CA ALA A 54 0.10 15.46 20.20
C ALA A 54 -0.13 16.98 20.04
N LYS A 55 -1.28 17.42 19.49
CA LYS A 55 -1.62 18.82 19.16
C LYS A 55 -0.66 19.51 18.18
N LYS A 56 0.14 18.73 17.43
CA LYS A 56 1.07 19.22 16.41
C LYS A 56 0.41 19.27 15.02
N THR A 57 -0.71 19.98 14.93
CA THR A 57 -1.57 20.03 13.73
C THR A 57 -0.86 20.59 12.49
N GLU A 58 0.05 21.54 12.65
CA GLU A 58 0.84 22.09 11.54
C GLU A 58 1.86 21.08 10.97
N GLU A 59 2.52 20.31 11.84
CA GLU A 59 3.41 19.21 11.41
C GLU A 59 2.61 18.10 10.72
N ALA A 60 1.43 17.76 11.25
CA ALA A 60 0.53 16.77 10.66
C ALA A 60 0.08 17.16 9.25
N LYS A 61 -0.30 18.43 9.03
CA LYS A 61 -0.68 18.94 7.68
C LYS A 61 0.49 18.90 6.70
N LYS A 62 1.68 19.33 7.13
CA LYS A 62 2.89 19.27 6.29
C LYS A 62 3.22 17.84 5.90
N PHE A 63 3.16 16.91 6.85
CA PHE A 63 3.40 15.50 6.61
C PHE A 63 2.34 14.91 5.67
N ASN A 64 1.05 15.20 5.87
CA ASN A 64 -0.01 14.73 4.98
C ASN A 64 0.19 15.21 3.53
N LYS A 65 0.53 16.50 3.35
CA LYS A 65 0.79 17.05 2.00
C LYS A 65 2.01 16.40 1.34
N LYS A 66 3.05 16.07 2.12
CA LYS A 66 4.22 15.34 1.63
C LYS A 66 3.86 13.88 1.30
N ALA A 67 3.06 13.24 2.14
CA ALA A 67 2.64 11.86 1.96
C ALA A 67 1.81 11.68 0.67
N LEU A 68 0.91 12.63 0.39
CA LEU A 68 0.13 12.68 -0.85
C LEU A 68 1.00 12.90 -2.10
N LYS A 69 2.10 13.65 -2.02
CA LYS A 69 3.04 13.83 -3.14
C LYS A 69 3.93 12.60 -3.36
N ILE A 70 4.29 11.89 -2.30
CA ILE A 70 5.11 10.66 -2.38
C ILE A 70 4.29 9.50 -2.96
N LEU A 71 2.98 9.45 -2.67
CA LEU A 71 2.10 8.38 -3.12
C LEU A 71 2.15 8.11 -4.64
N PRO A 72 1.97 9.09 -5.55
CA PRO A 72 2.06 8.84 -6.98
C PRO A 72 3.47 8.40 -7.42
N ILE A 73 4.52 8.91 -6.79
CA ILE A 73 5.91 8.51 -7.08
C ILE A 73 6.10 7.02 -6.72
N LEU A 74 5.61 6.62 -5.54
CA LEU A 74 5.65 5.22 -5.10
C LEU A 74 4.90 4.30 -6.07
N ILE A 75 3.71 4.72 -6.53
CA ILE A 75 2.92 3.96 -7.51
C ILE A 75 3.69 3.80 -8.83
N ILE A 76 4.27 4.89 -9.36
CA ILE A 76 5.04 4.83 -10.61
C ILE A 76 6.23 3.87 -10.50
N ILE A 77 6.97 3.92 -9.39
CA ILE A 77 8.10 3.00 -9.13
C ILE A 77 7.63 1.55 -9.11
N LEU A 78 6.52 1.26 -8.42
CA LEU A 78 5.97 -0.09 -8.31
C LEU A 78 5.44 -0.61 -9.65
N VAL A 79 4.88 0.26 -10.50
CA VAL A 79 4.44 -0.11 -11.87
C VAL A 79 5.63 -0.39 -12.76
N ILE A 80 6.66 0.46 -12.72
CA ILE A 80 7.90 0.25 -13.49
C ILE A 80 8.57 -1.06 -13.07
N ALA A 81 8.60 -1.37 -11.76
CA ALA A 81 9.13 -2.64 -11.27
C ALA A 81 8.40 -3.85 -11.89
N GLN A 82 7.08 -3.77 -12.11
CA GLN A 82 6.35 -4.87 -12.77
C GLN A 82 6.60 -4.98 -14.26
N LEU A 83 7.05 -3.92 -14.93
CA LEU A 83 7.39 -3.95 -16.36
C LEU A 83 8.80 -4.49 -16.61
N ILE A 84 9.70 -4.36 -15.62
CA ILE A 84 11.10 -4.79 -15.73
C ILE A 84 11.26 -6.28 -15.38
N PHE A 85 10.46 -6.80 -14.44
CA PHE A 85 10.52 -8.18 -13.95
C PHE A 85 9.37 -9.02 -14.51
#